data_AF-A0A6B3FFY9-F1
#
_entry.id   AF-A0A6B3FFY9-F1
#
_cell.length_a   1.000
_cell.length_b   1.000
_cell.length_c   1.000
_cell.angle_alpha   90.00
_cell.angle_beta   90.00
_cell.angle_gamma   90.00
#
_symmetry.space_group_name_H-M   'P 1'
#
loop_
_entity.id
_entity.type
_entity.pdbx_description
1 polymer ?
#
loop_
_entity_poly.entity_id
_entity_poly.type
_entity_poly.pdbx_seq_one_letter_code
_entity_poly.pdbx_strand_id
1 'polypeptide(L)'
;AGGHRVKAGSRRATPVAGTEHVPFDWYDPATHAAALDGVDRVYLIPPVGDSDPAATMLPFLRGARAAGVRRAVLLSSSAIPEGGPAVGKVHRALPGLFEQWAVLRPSWFMQNFTGTHAHARSIREEGVIRTATGTGRVGFVDAEDIAAVAVRALTDEQAPNTDLVLTGPEALGHDDIATIITEVTGRPVVHHRLSYEEMHERLTTQVPVEFAAMLAGMDRAIAGGAEDRVTGTVHRLTGRPPCTFRSLLERETRCSG
;
A
#
# COMPACT_ATOMS: atom_id res chain seq x y z
N ALA A 1 5.69 8.69 20.28
CA ALA A 1 6.22 8.48 18.92
C ALA A 1 7.11 9.67 18.55
N GLY A 2 8.45 9.53 18.59
CA GLY A 2 9.38 10.59 18.12
C GLY A 2 9.20 12.01 18.70
N GLY A 3 8.54 12.17 19.85
CA GLY A 3 8.17 13.48 20.42
C GLY A 3 6.87 14.11 19.90
N HIS A 4 6.18 13.51 18.94
CA HIS A 4 4.93 14.02 18.37
C HIS A 4 3.70 13.52 19.12
N ARG A 5 2.68 14.38 19.24
CA ARG A 5 1.31 14.00 19.60
C ARG A 5 0.62 13.42 18.36
N VAL A 6 0.03 12.23 18.48
CA VAL A 6 -0.54 11.50 17.35
C VAL A 6 -2.00 11.19 17.65
N LYS A 7 -2.89 11.54 16.72
CA LYS A 7 -4.28 11.08 16.71
C LYS A 7 -4.42 9.91 15.73
N ALA A 8 -5.06 8.83 16.18
CA ALA A 8 -5.39 7.67 15.35
C ALA A 8 -6.90 7.65 15.09
N GLY A 9 -7.29 8.03 13.86
CA GLY A 9 -8.67 8.01 13.40
C GLY A 9 -9.10 6.62 12.94
N SER A 10 -10.18 6.08 13.51
CA SER A 10 -10.82 4.86 12.98
C SER A 10 -12.31 4.83 13.30
N ARG A 11 -13.09 4.05 12.54
CA ARG A 11 -14.55 3.95 12.72
C ARG A 11 -14.98 3.55 14.13
N ARG A 12 -14.14 2.77 14.83
CA ARG A 12 -14.42 2.27 16.19
C ARG A 12 -13.53 2.92 17.25
N ALA A 13 -12.73 3.92 16.88
CA ALA A 13 -11.70 4.50 17.75
C ALA A 13 -10.84 3.42 18.45
N THR A 14 -10.43 2.39 17.69
CA THR A 14 -9.71 1.23 18.23
C THR A 14 -8.40 1.68 18.89
N PRO A 15 -8.12 1.25 20.13
CA PRO A 15 -6.89 1.59 20.82
C PRO A 15 -5.63 1.12 20.08
N VAL A 16 -4.63 1.99 20.07
CA VAL A 16 -3.30 1.90 19.46
C VAL A 16 -2.35 2.57 20.44
N ALA A 17 -1.39 1.81 20.95
CA ALA A 17 -0.52 2.30 22.01
C ALA A 17 0.19 3.61 21.62
N GLY A 18 0.14 4.60 22.51
CA GLY A 18 0.84 5.87 22.33
C GLY A 18 0.18 6.88 21.39
N THR A 19 -1.11 6.72 21.08
CA THR A 19 -1.91 7.69 20.30
C THR A 19 -3.19 8.10 21.02
N GLU A 20 -3.73 9.26 20.71
CA GLU A 20 -5.11 9.64 21.03
C GLU A 20 -6.08 9.01 20.02
N HIS A 21 -7.07 8.26 20.48
CA HIS A 21 -8.04 7.60 19.61
C HIS A 21 -9.22 8.51 19.32
N VAL A 22 -9.53 8.68 18.04
CA VAL A 22 -10.67 9.50 17.62
C VAL A 22 -11.56 8.72 16.66
N PRO A 23 -12.90 8.78 16.81
CA PRO A 23 -13.80 8.29 15.79
C PRO A 23 -13.52 8.98 14.46
N PHE A 24 -13.42 8.20 13.39
CA PHE A 24 -13.29 8.71 12.03
C PHE A 24 -13.93 7.73 11.06
N ASP A 25 -14.90 8.20 10.29
CA ASP A 25 -15.45 7.50 9.14
C ASP A 25 -15.41 8.43 7.93
N TRP A 26 -14.86 7.95 6.82
CA TRP A 26 -14.85 8.68 5.56
C TRP A 26 -16.27 9.12 5.16
N TYR A 27 -17.27 8.29 5.44
CA TYR A 27 -18.66 8.51 5.02
C TYR A 27 -19.55 9.16 6.09
N ASP A 28 -18.99 9.50 7.26
CA ASP A 28 -19.69 10.28 8.29
C ASP A 28 -18.97 11.61 8.55
N PRO A 29 -19.36 12.69 7.85
CA PRO A 29 -18.77 14.02 8.04
C PRO A 29 -18.86 14.55 9.47
N ALA A 30 -19.81 14.07 10.30
CA ALA A 30 -19.91 14.49 11.69
C ALA A 30 -18.68 14.06 12.52
N THR A 31 -17.94 13.04 12.07
CA THR A 31 -16.72 12.57 12.73
C THR A 31 -15.48 13.41 12.38
N HIS A 32 -15.51 14.19 11.30
CA HIS A 32 -14.29 14.81 10.75
C HIS A 32 -13.76 15.95 11.62
N ALA A 33 -14.64 16.75 12.22
CA ALA A 33 -14.22 17.92 13.02
C ALA A 33 -13.38 17.52 14.23
N ALA A 34 -13.82 16.52 15.00
CA ALA A 34 -13.08 16.03 16.17
C ALA A 34 -11.73 15.40 15.78
N ALA A 35 -11.67 14.74 14.62
CA ALA A 35 -10.45 14.16 14.09
C ALA A 35 -9.42 15.23 13.66
N LEU A 36 -9.88 16.41 13.24
CA LEU A 36 -9.04 17.51 12.77
C LEU A 36 -8.67 18.52 13.86
N ASP A 37 -9.34 18.49 15.01
CA ASP A 37 -9.09 19.43 16.11
C ASP A 37 -7.62 19.38 16.56
N GLY A 38 -6.92 20.52 16.51
CA GLY A 38 -5.52 20.65 16.88
C GLY A 38 -4.53 19.89 15.97
N VAL A 39 -4.95 19.41 14.79
CA VAL A 39 -4.10 18.68 13.84
C VAL A 39 -3.50 19.63 12.82
N ASP A 40 -2.18 19.59 12.62
CA ASP A 40 -1.49 20.38 11.62
C ASP A 40 -0.96 19.55 10.42
N ARG A 41 -0.97 18.21 10.52
CA ARG A 41 -0.52 17.28 9.48
C ARG A 41 -1.36 16.01 9.45
N VAL A 42 -1.67 15.49 8.27
CA VAL A 42 -2.47 14.26 8.09
C VAL A 42 -1.78 13.23 7.21
N TYR A 43 -1.88 11.95 7.61
CA TYR A 43 -1.59 10.80 6.76
C TYR A 43 -2.90 10.08 6.42
N LEU A 44 -3.11 9.81 5.13
CA LEU A 44 -4.42 9.43 4.60
C LEU A 44 -4.34 8.03 4.00
N ILE A 45 -5.12 7.11 4.57
CA ILE A 45 -5.38 5.80 3.99
C ILE A 45 -6.76 5.88 3.31
N PRO A 46 -6.83 5.66 1.98
CA PRO A 46 -8.08 5.69 1.23
C PRO A 46 -9.11 4.67 1.74
N PRO A 47 -10.42 4.92 1.59
CA PRO A 47 -11.44 3.94 1.92
C PRO A 47 -11.29 2.68 1.04
N VAL A 48 -11.16 1.53 1.68
CA VAL A 48 -10.95 0.24 1.00
C VAL A 48 -12.24 -0.15 0.25
N GLY A 49 -12.11 -0.50 -1.03
CA GLY A 49 -13.22 -0.98 -1.86
C GLY A 49 -14.12 0.11 -2.43
N ASP A 50 -13.79 1.39 -2.23
CA ASP A 50 -14.49 2.50 -2.87
C ASP A 50 -14.06 2.64 -4.34
N SER A 51 -15.02 2.76 -5.26
CA SER A 51 -14.76 2.97 -6.68
C SER A 51 -14.46 4.44 -7.04
N ASP A 52 -14.87 5.40 -6.21
CA ASP A 52 -14.55 6.82 -6.36
C ASP A 52 -14.18 7.49 -5.01
N PRO A 53 -13.07 7.05 -4.36
CA PRO A 53 -12.60 7.61 -3.09
C PRO A 53 -12.38 9.13 -3.13
N ALA A 54 -12.14 9.70 -4.32
CA ALA A 54 -11.95 11.14 -4.48
C ALA A 54 -13.20 11.96 -4.10
N ALA A 55 -14.40 11.43 -4.34
CA ALA A 55 -15.66 12.11 -4.00
C ALA A 55 -15.76 12.38 -2.49
N THR A 56 -15.19 11.49 -1.68
CA THR A 56 -15.22 11.57 -0.21
C THR A 56 -13.96 12.22 0.36
N MET A 57 -12.79 11.93 -0.19
CA MET A 57 -11.52 12.45 0.32
C MET A 57 -11.31 13.93 0.04
N LEU A 58 -11.75 14.45 -1.11
CA LEU A 58 -11.52 15.86 -1.47
C LEU A 58 -12.28 16.84 -0.58
N PRO A 59 -13.58 16.64 -0.24
CA PRO A 59 -14.25 17.46 0.76
C PRO A 59 -13.55 17.45 2.12
N PHE A 60 -13.13 16.27 2.60
CA PHE A 60 -12.38 16.15 3.85
C PHE A 60 -11.08 16.96 3.80
N LEU A 61 -10.29 16.84 2.72
CA LEU A 61 -9.02 17.56 2.58
C LEU A 61 -9.20 19.09 2.54
N ARG A 62 -10.26 19.58 1.92
CA ARG A 62 -10.61 21.01 1.96
C ARG A 62 -10.96 21.46 3.39
N GLY A 63 -11.74 20.64 4.11
CA GLY A 63 -12.06 20.86 5.53
C GLY A 63 -10.81 20.84 6.41
N ALA A 64 -9.90 19.88 6.19
CA ALA A 64 -8.62 19.78 6.88
C ALA A 64 -7.77 21.04 6.69
N ARG A 65 -7.64 21.52 5.45
CA ARG A 65 -6.96 22.78 5.15
C ARG A 65 -7.60 23.96 5.89
N ALA A 66 -8.94 24.07 5.85
CA ALA A 66 -9.66 25.14 6.54
C ALA A 66 -9.51 25.08 8.08
N ALA A 67 -9.34 23.87 8.63
CA ALA A 67 -9.07 23.63 10.05
C ALA A 67 -7.60 23.86 10.45
N GLY A 68 -6.72 24.25 9.52
CA GLY A 68 -5.32 24.58 9.80
C GLY A 68 -4.32 23.46 9.51
N VAL A 69 -4.74 22.35 8.88
CA VAL A 69 -3.80 21.32 8.39
C VAL A 69 -2.95 21.92 7.27
N ARG A 70 -1.63 21.84 7.43
CA ARG A 70 -0.63 22.39 6.52
C ARG A 70 0.03 21.32 5.65
N ARG A 71 0.08 20.08 6.14
CA ARG A 71 0.71 18.95 5.44
C ARG A 71 -0.22 17.77 5.24
N ALA A 72 -0.24 17.21 4.03
CA ALA A 72 -1.00 15.99 3.72
C ALA A 72 -0.12 14.95 3.02
N VAL A 73 -0.10 13.72 3.56
CA VAL A 73 0.58 12.57 2.96
C VAL A 73 -0.46 11.53 2.59
N LEU A 74 -0.56 11.20 1.31
CA LEU A 74 -1.53 10.24 0.79
C LEU A 74 -0.87 8.88 0.54
N LEU A 75 -1.48 7.80 1.03
CA LEU A 75 -1.18 6.45 0.55
C LEU A 75 -1.92 6.19 -0.77
N SER A 76 -1.17 5.86 -1.81
CA SER A 76 -1.64 5.52 -3.15
C SER A 76 -1.03 4.19 -3.60
N SER A 77 -0.80 4.00 -4.90
CA SER A 77 -0.19 2.80 -5.49
C SER A 77 0.67 3.19 -6.70
N SER A 78 1.72 2.42 -6.99
CA SER A 78 2.52 2.59 -8.22
C SER A 78 1.67 2.46 -9.48
N ALA A 79 0.66 1.57 -9.45
CA ALA A 79 -0.28 1.34 -10.54
C ALA A 79 -1.26 2.49 -10.79
N ILE A 80 -1.37 3.46 -9.87
CA ILE A 80 -2.30 4.59 -9.99
C ILE A 80 -1.50 5.86 -10.32
N PRO A 81 -1.52 6.34 -11.57
CA PRO A 81 -0.87 7.59 -11.94
C PRO A 81 -1.65 8.80 -11.43
N GLU A 82 -0.99 9.96 -11.43
CA GLU A 82 -1.63 11.24 -11.13
C GLU A 82 -2.83 11.50 -12.04
N GLY A 83 -3.97 11.79 -11.43
CA GLY A 83 -5.25 12.01 -12.10
C GLY A 83 -5.83 10.78 -12.79
N GLY A 84 -5.25 9.61 -12.57
CA GLY A 84 -5.84 8.32 -12.90
C GLY A 84 -7.07 7.99 -12.04
N PRO A 85 -7.56 6.74 -12.11
CA PRO A 85 -8.72 6.29 -11.35
C PRO A 85 -8.50 6.32 -9.84
N ALA A 86 -9.58 6.11 -9.09
CA ALA A 86 -9.59 6.08 -7.64
C ALA A 86 -8.87 7.30 -7.02
N VAL A 87 -7.79 7.06 -6.29
CA VAL A 87 -7.02 8.10 -5.60
C VAL A 87 -6.13 8.95 -6.51
N GLY A 88 -6.04 8.63 -7.80
CA GLY A 88 -5.31 9.44 -8.78
C GLY A 88 -5.85 10.87 -8.86
N LYS A 89 -7.18 11.05 -8.80
CA LYS A 89 -7.81 12.38 -8.73
C LYS A 89 -7.40 13.15 -7.47
N VAL A 90 -7.26 12.45 -6.32
CA VAL A 90 -6.80 13.04 -5.06
C VAL A 90 -5.34 13.45 -5.19
N HIS A 91 -4.49 12.60 -5.77
CA HIS A 91 -3.10 12.91 -6.08
C HIS A 91 -3.00 14.21 -6.89
N ARG A 92 -3.73 14.36 -8.00
CA ARG A 92 -3.73 15.58 -8.82
C ARG A 92 -4.12 16.84 -8.04
N ALA A 93 -5.03 16.72 -7.07
CA ALA A 93 -5.54 17.87 -6.32
C ALA A 93 -4.62 18.30 -5.17
N LEU A 94 -3.80 17.40 -4.61
CA LEU A 94 -2.99 17.66 -3.42
C LEU A 94 -2.07 18.88 -3.54
N PRO A 95 -1.29 19.08 -4.64
CA PRO A 95 -0.41 20.23 -4.78
C PRO A 95 -1.15 21.58 -4.77
N GLY A 96 -2.43 21.61 -5.15
CA GLY A 96 -3.27 22.81 -5.10
C GLY A 96 -3.98 23.03 -3.75
N LEU A 97 -3.99 22.02 -2.88
CA LEU A 97 -4.63 22.07 -1.57
C LEU A 97 -3.63 22.35 -0.44
N PHE A 98 -2.41 21.84 -0.52
CA PHE A 98 -1.41 21.95 0.53
C PHE A 98 -0.04 22.34 -0.04
N GLU A 99 0.64 23.27 0.62
CA GLU A 99 2.02 23.66 0.30
C GLU A 99 3.03 22.56 0.67
N GLN A 100 2.67 21.72 1.64
CA GLN A 100 3.45 20.58 2.08
C GLN A 100 2.67 19.30 1.77
N TRP A 101 3.16 18.49 0.85
CA TRP A 101 2.45 17.28 0.46
C TRP A 101 3.40 16.16 0.05
N ALA A 102 2.89 14.93 0.06
CA ALA A 102 3.52 13.79 -0.58
C ALA A 102 2.48 12.76 -0.98
N VAL A 103 2.73 12.04 -2.07
CA VAL A 103 1.94 10.86 -2.44
C VAL A 103 2.83 9.63 -2.42
N LEU A 104 2.60 8.73 -1.48
CA LEU A 104 3.32 7.47 -1.42
C LEU A 104 2.69 6.48 -2.38
N ARG A 105 3.47 6.00 -3.34
CA ARG A 105 3.05 5.06 -4.39
C ARG A 105 3.81 3.75 -4.22
N PRO A 106 3.51 2.96 -3.17
CA PRO A 106 4.11 1.64 -3.02
C PRO A 106 3.78 0.76 -4.21
N SER A 107 4.75 -0.08 -4.57
CA SER A 107 4.55 -1.24 -5.43
C SER A 107 3.78 -2.33 -4.66
N TRP A 108 3.88 -3.60 -5.07
CA TRP A 108 3.14 -4.70 -4.47
C TRP A 108 3.71 -5.04 -3.10
N PHE A 109 2.83 -5.39 -2.17
CA PHE A 109 3.22 -5.60 -0.78
C PHE A 109 3.79 -7.00 -0.62
N MET A 110 4.92 -7.12 0.08
CA MET A 110 5.48 -8.42 0.45
C MET A 110 4.50 -9.23 1.31
N GLN A 111 3.68 -8.54 2.11
CA GLN A 111 2.60 -9.12 2.92
C GLN A 111 1.51 -9.83 2.10
N ASN A 112 1.49 -9.69 0.77
CA ASN A 112 0.60 -10.49 -0.07
C ASN A 112 0.92 -11.99 0.00
N PHE A 113 2.16 -12.35 0.35
CA PHE A 113 2.60 -13.75 0.48
C PHE A 113 2.56 -14.26 1.92
N THR A 114 2.19 -13.40 2.87
CA THR A 114 2.11 -13.73 4.30
C THR A 114 0.75 -13.36 4.89
N GLY A 115 0.48 -13.75 6.15
CA GLY A 115 -0.80 -13.45 6.80
C GLY A 115 -2.02 -14.02 6.09
N THR A 116 -3.08 -13.24 5.91
CA THR A 116 -4.40 -13.73 5.44
C THR A 116 -4.70 -13.47 3.96
N HIS A 117 -3.75 -12.90 3.21
CA HIS A 117 -3.92 -12.62 1.78
C HIS A 117 -4.14 -13.90 0.95
N ALA A 118 -4.76 -13.77 -0.24
CA ALA A 118 -5.11 -14.91 -1.08
C ALA A 118 -3.90 -15.77 -1.49
N HIS A 119 -2.77 -15.15 -1.89
CA HIS A 119 -1.55 -15.91 -2.16
C HIS A 119 -1.03 -16.62 -0.90
N ALA A 120 -0.99 -15.92 0.24
CA ALA A 120 -0.57 -16.52 1.51
C ALA A 120 -1.40 -17.76 1.90
N ARG A 121 -2.72 -17.70 1.69
CA ARG A 121 -3.62 -18.86 1.89
C ARG A 121 -3.29 -20.01 0.92
N SER A 122 -3.20 -19.74 -0.37
CA SER A 122 -2.88 -20.78 -1.37
C SER A 122 -1.49 -21.40 -1.16
N ILE A 123 -0.50 -20.61 -0.72
CA ILE A 123 0.81 -21.11 -0.32
C ILE A 123 0.69 -22.08 0.87
N ARG A 124 -0.05 -21.68 1.93
CA ARG A 124 -0.19 -22.52 3.12
C ARG A 124 -1.01 -23.78 2.90
N GLU A 125 -2.08 -23.69 2.13
CA GLU A 125 -3.06 -24.76 1.93
C GLU A 125 -2.65 -25.72 0.80
N GLU A 126 -2.03 -25.19 -0.26
CA GLU A 126 -1.80 -25.94 -1.50
C GLU A 126 -0.32 -25.94 -1.94
N GLY A 127 0.54 -25.10 -1.36
CA GLY A 127 1.94 -24.98 -1.78
C GLY A 127 2.10 -24.31 -3.15
N VAL A 128 1.19 -23.42 -3.53
CA VAL A 128 1.23 -22.79 -4.85
C VAL A 128 0.96 -21.28 -4.82
N ILE A 129 1.59 -20.60 -5.77
CA ILE A 129 1.26 -19.22 -6.16
C ILE A 129 0.64 -19.30 -7.55
N ARG A 130 -0.50 -18.64 -7.78
CA ARG A 130 -1.17 -18.61 -9.09
C ARG A 130 -1.30 -17.18 -9.54
N THR A 131 -0.73 -16.85 -10.70
CA THR A 131 -0.83 -15.52 -11.31
C THR A 131 -0.81 -15.62 -12.82
N ALA A 132 -1.28 -14.57 -13.49
CA ALA A 132 -1.09 -14.36 -14.91
C ALA A 132 0.08 -13.40 -15.23
N THR A 133 1.08 -13.29 -14.33
CA THR A 133 2.22 -12.38 -14.54
C THR A 133 3.31 -12.92 -15.46
N GLY A 134 3.22 -14.18 -15.90
CA GLY A 134 4.29 -14.81 -16.70
C GLY A 134 5.66 -14.71 -16.01
N THR A 135 6.65 -14.15 -16.71
CA THR A 135 8.00 -13.84 -16.19
C THR A 135 8.15 -12.40 -15.69
N GLY A 136 7.05 -11.64 -15.59
CA GLY A 136 7.07 -10.27 -15.12
C GLY A 136 7.66 -10.16 -13.72
N ARG A 137 8.41 -9.08 -13.49
CA ARG A 137 9.10 -8.80 -12.22
C ARG A 137 8.47 -7.60 -11.54
N VAL A 138 8.51 -7.61 -10.22
CA VAL A 138 7.91 -6.57 -9.38
C VAL A 138 8.86 -6.20 -8.25
N GLY A 139 9.06 -4.90 -8.04
CA GLY A 139 9.79 -4.37 -6.88
C GLY A 139 8.99 -4.45 -5.58
N PHE A 140 8.64 -5.67 -5.11
CA PHE A 140 7.81 -5.88 -3.93
C PHE A 140 8.37 -5.13 -2.71
N VAL A 141 7.51 -4.43 -1.96
CA VAL A 141 7.90 -3.56 -0.83
C VAL A 141 7.29 -4.04 0.49
N ASP A 142 8.05 -3.94 1.58
CA ASP A 142 7.58 -4.26 2.94
C ASP A 142 6.68 -3.13 3.47
N ALA A 143 5.52 -3.47 4.05
CA ALA A 143 4.66 -2.51 4.75
C ALA A 143 5.40 -1.71 5.85
N GLU A 144 6.40 -2.29 6.52
CA GLU A 144 7.23 -1.54 7.48
C GLU A 144 8.09 -0.44 6.81
N ASP A 145 8.53 -0.65 5.58
CA ASP A 145 9.25 0.37 4.81
C ASP A 145 8.33 1.48 4.32
N ILE A 146 7.10 1.13 3.90
CA ILE A 146 6.06 2.11 3.57
C ILE A 146 5.78 2.98 4.79
N ALA A 147 5.59 2.36 5.96
CA ALA A 147 5.34 3.06 7.21
C ALA A 147 6.52 3.98 7.60
N ALA A 148 7.76 3.50 7.47
CA ALA A 148 8.95 4.31 7.74
C ALA A 148 9.04 5.54 6.82
N VAL A 149 8.75 5.36 5.53
CA VAL A 149 8.68 6.48 4.57
C VAL A 149 7.54 7.44 4.90
N ALA A 150 6.37 6.93 5.30
CA ALA A 150 5.23 7.75 5.72
C ALA A 150 5.55 8.61 6.94
N VAL A 151 6.22 8.05 7.95
CA VAL A 151 6.69 8.80 9.11
C VAL A 151 7.61 9.93 8.67
N ARG A 152 8.60 9.67 7.83
CA ARG A 152 9.54 10.69 7.32
C ARG A 152 8.83 11.79 6.55
N ALA A 153 8.02 11.43 5.56
CA ALA A 153 7.24 12.37 4.76
C ALA A 153 6.33 13.26 5.63
N LEU A 154 5.75 12.71 6.70
CA LEU A 154 4.86 13.42 7.59
C LEU A 154 5.60 14.30 8.62
N THR A 155 6.75 13.86 9.13
CA THR A 155 7.37 14.45 10.34
C THR A 155 8.61 15.29 10.07
N ASP A 156 9.39 14.99 9.02
CA ASP A 156 10.63 15.72 8.72
C ASP A 156 10.35 17.21 8.47
N GLU A 157 11.36 18.06 8.70
CA GLU A 157 11.22 19.51 8.60
C GLU A 157 10.70 19.94 7.22
N GLN A 158 11.28 19.39 6.16
CA GLN A 158 10.87 19.63 4.78
C GLN A 158 9.98 18.50 4.27
N ALA A 159 8.86 18.87 3.64
CA ALA A 159 8.01 17.90 2.95
C ALA A 159 8.65 17.49 1.61
N PRO A 160 8.45 16.25 1.14
CA PRO A 160 8.94 15.82 -0.17
C PRO A 160 8.40 16.66 -1.34
N ASN A 161 7.15 17.12 -1.26
CA ASN A 161 6.45 17.89 -2.30
C ASN A 161 6.48 17.22 -3.67
N THR A 162 6.34 15.89 -3.67
CA THR A 162 6.38 15.02 -4.84
C THR A 162 5.67 13.71 -4.56
N ASP A 163 5.43 12.91 -5.60
CA ASP A 163 5.05 11.51 -5.45
C ASP A 163 6.29 10.60 -5.37
N LEU A 164 6.16 9.53 -4.60
CA LEU A 164 7.26 8.68 -4.18
C LEU A 164 6.92 7.23 -4.49
N VAL A 165 7.50 6.69 -5.56
CA VAL A 165 7.39 5.25 -5.86
C VAL A 165 8.26 4.45 -4.89
N LEU A 166 7.65 3.54 -4.13
CA LEU A 166 8.31 2.75 -3.09
C LEU A 166 8.42 1.28 -3.52
N THR A 167 9.63 0.77 -3.59
CA THR A 167 9.92 -0.63 -3.91
C THR A 167 10.80 -1.24 -2.84
N GLY A 168 10.89 -2.58 -2.81
CA GLY A 168 11.98 -3.29 -2.15
C GLY A 168 13.32 -3.09 -2.86
N PRO A 169 14.39 -3.76 -2.39
CA PRO A 169 15.75 -3.63 -2.92
C PRO A 169 15.95 -4.28 -4.29
N GLU A 170 15.03 -5.13 -4.73
CA GLU A 170 15.15 -5.96 -5.92
C GLU A 170 13.78 -6.16 -6.59
N ALA A 171 13.79 -6.36 -7.90
CA ALA A 171 12.59 -6.78 -8.64
C ALA A 171 12.58 -8.31 -8.73
N LEU A 172 11.48 -8.94 -8.32
CA LEU A 172 11.35 -10.40 -8.27
C LEU A 172 10.18 -10.87 -9.12
N GLY A 173 10.35 -11.99 -9.80
CA GLY A 173 9.24 -12.74 -10.37
C GLY A 173 8.58 -13.62 -9.31
N HIS A 174 7.37 -14.11 -9.60
CA HIS A 174 6.67 -15.03 -8.69
C HIS A 174 7.37 -16.40 -8.54
N ASP A 175 8.21 -16.80 -9.51
CA ASP A 175 9.11 -17.95 -9.39
C ASP A 175 10.19 -17.72 -8.31
N ASP A 176 10.77 -16.51 -8.27
CA ASP A 176 11.78 -16.15 -7.26
C ASP A 176 11.14 -16.14 -5.87
N ILE A 177 9.92 -15.58 -5.76
CA ILE A 177 9.13 -15.59 -4.52
C ILE A 177 8.88 -17.04 -4.05
N ALA A 178 8.43 -17.92 -4.94
CA ALA A 178 8.18 -19.33 -4.62
C ALA A 178 9.47 -20.05 -4.17
N THR A 179 10.60 -19.76 -4.82
CA THR A 179 11.93 -20.30 -4.48
C THR A 179 12.36 -19.83 -3.09
N ILE A 180 12.29 -18.53 -2.81
CA ILE A 180 12.67 -17.96 -1.50
C ILE A 180 11.80 -18.53 -0.37
N ILE A 181 10.48 -18.66 -0.59
CA ILE A 181 9.59 -19.28 0.41
C ILE A 181 10.00 -20.74 0.67
N THR A 182 10.27 -21.50 -0.40
CA THR A 182 10.69 -22.91 -0.28
C THR A 182 11.97 -23.03 0.53
N GLU A 183 12.96 -22.20 0.25
CA GLU A 183 14.25 -22.21 0.95
C GLU A 183 14.15 -21.80 2.41
N VAL A 184 13.34 -20.78 2.74
CA VAL A 184 13.20 -20.29 4.12
C VAL A 184 12.34 -21.22 4.97
N THR A 185 11.29 -21.80 4.40
CA THR A 185 10.30 -22.59 5.17
C THR A 185 10.52 -24.09 5.10
N GLY A 186 11.33 -24.57 4.16
CA GLY A 186 11.51 -26.00 3.86
C GLY A 186 10.28 -26.67 3.22
N ARG A 187 9.20 -25.93 2.97
CA ARG A 187 7.97 -26.44 2.33
C ARG A 187 8.00 -26.10 0.84
N PRO A 188 7.83 -27.09 -0.07
CA PRO A 188 7.80 -26.82 -1.50
C PRO A 188 6.67 -25.84 -1.87
N VAL A 189 7.04 -24.77 -2.56
CA VAL A 189 6.11 -23.81 -3.17
C VAL A 189 6.44 -23.66 -4.64
N VAL A 190 5.41 -23.73 -5.50
CA VAL A 190 5.58 -23.59 -6.95
C VAL A 190 4.69 -22.46 -7.51
N HIS A 191 5.21 -21.74 -8.51
CA HIS A 191 4.42 -20.75 -9.23
C HIS A 191 3.75 -21.38 -10.45
N HIS A 192 2.42 -21.41 -10.43
CA HIS A 192 1.57 -21.82 -11.53
C HIS A 192 1.21 -20.58 -12.36
N ARG A 193 1.84 -20.49 -13.53
CA ARG A 193 1.61 -19.42 -14.51
C ARG A 193 0.32 -19.70 -15.26
N LEU A 194 -0.68 -18.89 -15.02
CA LEU A 194 -1.95 -18.90 -15.74
C LEU A 194 -1.85 -17.96 -16.95
N SER A 195 -2.65 -18.22 -17.98
CA SER A 195 -3.06 -17.20 -18.93
C SER A 195 -3.95 -16.16 -18.26
N TYR A 196 -4.13 -15.01 -18.92
CA TYR A 196 -5.08 -14.00 -18.45
C TYR A 196 -6.50 -14.59 -18.37
N GLU A 197 -6.90 -15.37 -19.37
CA GLU A 197 -8.23 -15.95 -19.49
C GLU A 197 -8.49 -16.93 -18.34
N GLU A 198 -7.53 -17.81 -18.02
CA GLU A 198 -7.60 -18.73 -16.87
C GLU A 198 -7.64 -17.99 -15.53
N MET A 199 -6.83 -16.94 -15.37
CA MET A 199 -6.84 -16.12 -14.15
C MET A 199 -8.15 -15.36 -13.98
N HIS A 200 -8.66 -14.77 -15.06
CA HIS A 200 -9.95 -14.10 -15.09
C HIS A 200 -11.09 -15.05 -14.70
N GLU A 201 -11.19 -16.21 -15.37
CA GLU A 201 -12.21 -17.23 -15.07
C GLU A 201 -12.11 -17.73 -13.62
N ARG A 202 -10.89 -17.95 -13.12
CA ARG A 202 -10.70 -18.30 -11.70
C ARG A 202 -11.24 -17.22 -10.78
N LEU A 203 -10.97 -15.95 -11.06
CA LEU A 203 -11.35 -14.84 -10.20
C LEU A 203 -12.87 -14.56 -10.22
N THR A 204 -13.57 -14.79 -11.32
CA THR A 204 -15.04 -14.59 -11.37
C THR A 204 -15.81 -15.50 -10.41
N THR A 205 -15.20 -16.61 -9.97
CA THR A 205 -15.76 -17.49 -8.93
C THR A 205 -15.65 -16.93 -7.51
N GLN A 206 -14.83 -15.89 -7.32
CA GLN A 206 -14.49 -15.32 -6.00
C GLN A 206 -14.94 -13.87 -5.85
N VAL A 207 -14.99 -13.11 -6.95
CA VAL A 207 -15.29 -11.68 -6.96
C VAL A 207 -16.15 -11.30 -8.16
N PRO A 208 -16.83 -10.13 -8.15
CA PRO A 208 -17.60 -9.65 -9.29
C PRO A 208 -16.77 -9.60 -10.58
N VAL A 209 -17.41 -9.88 -11.73
CA VAL A 209 -16.76 -10.04 -13.04
C VAL A 209 -15.84 -8.86 -13.38
N GLU A 210 -16.30 -7.63 -13.20
CA GLU A 210 -15.49 -6.46 -13.53
C GLU A 210 -14.26 -6.30 -12.62
N PHE A 211 -14.37 -6.75 -11.37
CA PHE A 211 -13.24 -6.78 -10.46
C PHE A 211 -12.26 -7.90 -10.82
N ALA A 212 -12.77 -9.06 -11.25
CA ALA A 212 -11.94 -10.14 -11.79
C ALA A 212 -11.15 -9.68 -13.03
N ALA A 213 -11.80 -8.97 -13.97
CA ALA A 213 -11.16 -8.42 -15.15
C ALA A 213 -10.08 -7.39 -14.80
N MET A 214 -10.34 -6.52 -13.82
CA MET A 214 -9.34 -5.59 -13.30
C MET A 214 -8.11 -6.31 -12.73
N LEU A 215 -8.31 -7.29 -11.84
CA LEU A 215 -7.22 -8.03 -11.20
C LEU A 215 -6.40 -8.85 -12.21
N ALA A 216 -7.05 -9.56 -13.13
CA ALA A 216 -6.34 -10.27 -14.22
C ALA A 216 -5.61 -9.29 -15.15
N GLY A 217 -6.17 -8.10 -15.37
CA GLY A 217 -5.55 -7.01 -16.13
C GLY A 217 -4.28 -6.47 -15.48
N MET A 218 -4.26 -6.37 -14.14
CA MET A 218 -3.06 -6.02 -13.39
C MET A 218 -1.95 -7.06 -13.57
N ASP A 219 -2.28 -8.35 -13.49
CA ASP A 219 -1.31 -9.43 -13.76
C ASP A 219 -0.73 -9.34 -15.17
N ARG A 220 -1.59 -9.09 -16.17
CA ARG A 220 -1.15 -8.90 -17.58
C ARG A 220 -0.25 -7.68 -17.73
N ALA A 221 -0.50 -6.59 -17.01
CA ALA A 221 0.38 -5.41 -17.02
C ALA A 221 1.76 -5.72 -16.41
N ILE A 222 1.81 -6.49 -15.32
CA ILE A 222 3.07 -6.98 -14.73
C ILE A 222 3.80 -7.88 -15.73
N ALA A 223 3.10 -8.78 -16.43
CA ALA A 223 3.69 -9.61 -17.48
C ALA A 223 4.33 -8.77 -18.60
N GLY A 224 3.75 -7.60 -18.90
CA GLY A 224 4.31 -6.61 -19.83
C GLY A 224 5.43 -5.73 -19.26
N GLY A 225 5.87 -5.95 -18.02
CA GLY A 225 6.99 -5.22 -17.41
C GLY A 225 6.61 -3.88 -16.76
N ALA A 226 5.33 -3.60 -16.53
CA ALA A 226 4.89 -2.32 -15.95
C ALA A 226 5.53 -2.02 -14.58
N GLU A 227 5.92 -3.06 -13.85
CA GLU A 227 6.42 -2.99 -12.47
C GLU A 227 7.85 -3.51 -12.30
N ASP A 228 8.57 -3.80 -13.39
CA ASP A 228 9.99 -4.21 -13.35
C ASP A 228 10.88 -2.99 -13.13
N ARG A 229 10.85 -2.50 -11.89
CA ARG A 229 11.65 -1.35 -11.45
C ARG A 229 12.01 -1.47 -9.98
N VAL A 230 13.14 -0.87 -9.63
CA VAL A 230 13.61 -0.68 -8.25
C VAL A 230 13.92 0.80 -8.06
N THR A 231 13.54 1.37 -6.93
CA THR A 231 13.82 2.76 -6.56
C THR A 231 14.65 2.82 -5.27
N GLY A 232 15.51 3.84 -5.17
CA GLY A 232 16.26 4.13 -3.94
C GLY A 232 15.46 4.91 -2.89
N THR A 233 14.13 5.02 -3.02
CA THR A 233 13.31 5.96 -2.24
C THR A 233 13.28 5.63 -0.76
N VAL A 234 13.14 4.36 -0.40
CA VAL A 234 13.16 3.93 1.01
C VAL A 234 14.49 4.31 1.65
N HIS A 235 15.61 3.98 1.02
CA HIS A 235 16.94 4.31 1.53
C HIS A 235 17.16 5.82 1.67
N ARG A 236 16.83 6.59 0.64
CA ARG A 236 17.01 8.05 0.62
C ARG A 236 16.25 8.76 1.73
N LEU A 237 15.01 8.35 2.02
CA LEU A 237 14.17 9.01 3.02
C LEU A 237 14.39 8.48 4.44
N THR A 238 14.65 7.19 4.59
CA THR A 238 14.72 6.57 5.92
C THR A 238 16.14 6.46 6.46
N GLY A 239 17.15 6.47 5.58
CA GLY A 239 18.56 6.24 5.91
C GLY A 239 18.94 4.76 6.06
N ARG A 240 17.99 3.84 5.92
CA ARG A 240 18.21 2.38 6.01
C ARG A 240 17.91 1.68 4.67
N PRO A 241 18.60 0.59 4.32
CA PRO A 241 18.23 -0.18 3.12
C PRO A 241 16.79 -0.73 3.26
N PRO A 242 16.03 -0.84 2.15
CA PRO A 242 14.74 -1.50 2.17
C PRO A 242 14.89 -2.99 2.52
N CYS A 243 13.88 -3.54 3.17
CA CYS A 243 13.78 -4.94 3.57
C CYS A 243 13.76 -5.85 2.34
N THR A 244 14.55 -6.94 2.36
CA THR A 244 14.46 -7.99 1.33
C THR A 244 13.29 -8.93 1.64
N PHE A 245 12.75 -9.59 0.62
CA PHE A 245 11.65 -10.54 0.83
C PHE A 245 12.06 -11.71 1.74
N ARG A 246 13.31 -12.21 1.62
CA ARG A 246 13.86 -13.21 2.55
C ARG A 246 13.86 -12.72 4.00
N SER A 247 14.34 -11.51 4.25
CA SER A 247 14.42 -10.95 5.61
C SER A 247 13.03 -10.82 6.24
N LEU A 248 12.03 -10.44 5.44
CA LEU A 248 10.63 -10.41 5.87
C LEU A 248 10.12 -11.79 6.27
N LEU A 249 10.34 -12.82 5.45
CA LEU A 249 9.92 -14.19 5.78
C LEU A 249 10.59 -14.71 7.05
N GLU A 250 11.90 -14.50 7.20
CA GLU A 250 12.65 -14.88 8.41
C GLU A 250 12.13 -14.15 9.65
N ARG A 251 11.73 -12.88 9.52
CA ARG A 251 11.10 -12.12 10.61
C ARG A 251 9.75 -12.72 11.01
N GLU A 252 8.88 -12.99 10.05
CA GLU A 252 7.50 -13.42 10.32
C GLU A 252 7.40 -14.88 10.78
N THR A 253 8.30 -15.75 10.30
CA THR A 253 8.40 -17.14 10.77
C THR A 253 8.84 -17.21 12.23
N ARG A 254 9.77 -16.35 12.68
CA ARG A 254 10.18 -16.26 14.09
C ARG A 254 9.05 -15.79 15.03
N CYS A 255 8.14 -14.94 14.56
CA CYS A 255 7.01 -14.45 15.35
C CYS A 255 5.82 -15.43 15.40
N SER A 256 5.82 -16.45 14.53
CA SER A 256 4.72 -17.42 14.41
C SER A 256 5.01 -18.75 15.14
N GLY A 257 6.21 -18.93 15.68
CA GLY A 257 6.62 -20.08 16.50
C GLY A 257 6.66 -19.72 17.97
#